data_AF-A0A072UGQ4-F1
#
_entry.id   AF-A0A072UGQ4-F1
#
_cell.length_a   1.000
_cell.length_b   1.000
_cell.length_c   1.000
_cell.angle_alpha   90.00
_cell.angle_beta   90.00
_cell.angle_gamma   90.00
#
_symmetry.space_group_name_H-M   'P 1'
#
loop_
_entity.id
_entity.type
_entity.pdbx_description
1 polymer ?
#
loop_
_entity_poly.entity_id
_entity_poly.type
_entity_poly.pdbx_seq_one_letter_code
_entity_poly.pdbx_strand_id
1 'polypeptide(L)'
;MIQIVDISCNNFNGKLQEKYFATWDRMMQDEVDVIPDFIHTRNKDCSYYQDSVTVSIKGQQMKFVKILAIFTAIDFSSNHFEGPIPQVLMEFKAIHVLNFSNNGISGEIPSTIGNLKQLESLDLSNNSLVGVIPVQLASLSFLSYLNLSFNHLVGKIPTGTQLQSFQASSFEGNKGLYGPLLPEKLNGNRQDELPLQPACERLACSIDWNFLSVELGFVFGLGIIICPLLFWKKWRVSYWKLADKILCRIFQRMYFEYATDR
;
A
#
# COMPACT_ATOMS: atom_id res chain seq x y z
N MET A 1 12.51 -9.99 13.76
CA MET A 1 11.72 -11.16 14.22
C MET A 1 10.32 -11.03 13.64
N ILE A 2 9.77 -12.09 13.02
CA ILE A 2 8.38 -12.07 12.55
C ILE A 2 7.46 -12.13 13.78
N GLN A 3 6.47 -11.25 13.86
CA GLN A 3 5.48 -11.24 14.94
C GLN A 3 4.08 -11.18 14.35
N ILE A 4 3.45 -12.34 14.21
CA ILE A 4 2.09 -12.45 13.69
C ILE A 4 1.20 -12.88 14.84
N VAL A 5 0.17 -12.09 15.12
CA VAL A 5 -0.88 -12.44 16.08
C VAL A 5 -2.19 -12.54 15.32
N ASP A 6 -2.67 -13.78 15.17
CA ASP A 6 -3.95 -14.08 14.53
C ASP A 6 -4.84 -14.81 15.54
N ILE A 7 -5.93 -14.15 15.91
CA ILE A 7 -7.00 -14.71 16.74
C ILE A 7 -8.35 -14.57 16.03
N SER A 8 -8.32 -14.43 14.71
CA SER A 8 -9.50 -14.18 13.89
C SER A 8 -10.48 -15.34 13.91
N CYS A 9 -11.72 -15.08 13.51
CA CYS A 9 -12.77 -16.11 13.35
C CYS A 9 -13.06 -16.91 14.63
N ASN A 10 -13.21 -16.19 15.74
CA ASN A 10 -13.50 -16.76 17.06
C ASN A 10 -14.72 -16.08 17.69
N ASN A 11 -15.03 -16.44 18.94
CA ASN A 11 -16.08 -15.83 19.73
C ASN A 11 -15.54 -14.91 20.83
N PHE A 12 -14.34 -14.32 20.66
CA PHE A 12 -13.80 -13.38 21.65
C PHE A 12 -14.68 -12.14 21.73
N ASN A 13 -14.88 -11.61 22.94
CA ASN A 13 -15.77 -10.49 23.19
C ASN A 13 -15.18 -9.51 24.20
N GLY A 14 -15.89 -8.40 24.38
CA GLY A 14 -15.50 -7.33 25.29
C GLY A 14 -14.50 -6.35 24.66
N LYS A 15 -13.99 -5.45 25.50
CA LYS A 15 -13.14 -4.35 25.07
C LYS A 15 -11.68 -4.76 24.99
N LEU A 16 -11.00 -4.34 23.92
CA LEU A 16 -9.55 -4.38 23.83
C LEU A 16 -8.98 -3.36 24.82
N GLN A 17 -8.42 -3.83 25.94
CA GLN A 17 -7.84 -2.95 26.95
C GLN A 17 -6.36 -2.70 26.65
N GLU A 18 -5.89 -1.48 26.89
CA GLU A 18 -4.50 -1.09 26.63
C GLU A 18 -3.48 -2.01 27.32
N LYS A 19 -3.82 -2.50 28.51
CA LYS A 19 -2.97 -3.43 29.29
C LYS A 19 -2.61 -4.72 28.55
N TYR A 20 -3.40 -5.15 27.57
CA TYR A 20 -3.11 -6.37 26.78
C TYR A 20 -1.97 -6.16 25.80
N PHE A 21 -1.68 -4.91 25.45
CA PHE A 21 -0.69 -4.51 24.46
C PHE A 21 0.58 -3.91 25.09
N ALA A 22 0.53 -3.59 26.39
CA ALA A 22 1.60 -2.92 27.11
C ALA A 22 2.92 -3.71 27.20
N THR A 23 2.92 -5.01 26.82
CA THR A 23 4.12 -5.87 26.80
C THR A 23 4.65 -6.11 25.40
N TRP A 24 4.07 -5.47 24.38
CA TRP A 24 4.41 -5.69 22.96
C TRP A 24 5.50 -4.72 22.48
N ASP A 25 6.52 -4.51 23.31
CA ASP A 25 7.56 -3.49 23.12
C ASP A 25 8.26 -3.59 21.76
N ARG A 26 8.40 -4.80 21.23
CA ARG A 26 9.03 -5.04 19.92
C ARG A 26 8.21 -4.54 18.73
N MET A 27 6.88 -4.46 18.85
CA MET A 27 6.04 -3.87 17.81
C MET A 27 6.06 -2.34 17.87
N MET A 28 6.42 -1.76 19.02
CA MET A 28 6.49 -0.30 19.23
C MET A 28 7.78 0.34 18.72
N GLN A 29 8.84 -0.44 18.54
CA GLN A 29 10.13 0.03 18.06
C GLN A 29 10.11 0.35 16.56
N ASP A 30 10.88 1.36 16.16
CA ASP A 30 11.11 1.67 14.75
C ASP A 30 11.92 0.53 14.12
N GLU A 31 11.62 0.17 12.87
CA GLU A 31 12.23 -0.98 12.17
C GLU A 31 13.77 -0.92 12.13
N VAL A 32 14.33 0.30 12.19
CA VAL A 32 15.77 0.58 12.28
C VAL A 32 16.39 0.17 13.62
N ASP A 33 15.62 0.24 14.71
CA ASP A 33 16.06 -0.08 16.08
C ASP A 33 15.82 -1.55 16.46
N VAL A 34 15.03 -2.29 15.67
CA VAL A 34 14.72 -3.72 15.90
C VAL A 34 15.83 -4.64 15.35
N ILE A 35 16.92 -4.10 14.80
CA ILE A 35 18.13 -4.87 14.49
C ILE A 35 18.71 -5.38 15.82
N PRO A 36 18.57 -6.67 16.17
CA PRO A 36 19.01 -7.13 17.48
C PRO A 36 20.53 -7.26 17.49
N ASP A 37 21.13 -7.08 18.66
CA ASP A 37 22.50 -7.46 19.04
C ASP A 37 22.88 -8.94 18.71
N PHE A 38 22.00 -9.70 18.06
CA PHE A 38 22.28 -11.02 17.50
C PHE A 38 23.27 -11.00 16.34
N ILE A 39 23.45 -9.86 15.65
CA ILE A 39 24.50 -9.70 14.63
C ILE A 39 25.84 -9.31 15.30
N HIS A 40 26.17 -9.98 16.39
CA HIS A 40 27.50 -9.91 16.99
C HIS A 40 28.10 -11.29 17.20
N THR A 41 28.04 -12.14 16.17
CA THR A 41 29.06 -13.20 16.01
C THR A 41 29.16 -13.67 14.56
N ARG A 42 30.28 -13.32 13.94
CA ARG A 42 31.15 -14.16 13.10
C ARG A 42 30.54 -14.84 11.85
N ASN A 43 31.10 -14.45 10.71
CA ASN A 43 31.00 -15.00 9.36
C ASN A 43 29.79 -14.59 8.50
N LYS A 44 30.14 -13.98 7.36
CA LYS A 44 29.30 -13.48 6.28
C LYS A 44 28.64 -14.62 5.51
N ASP A 45 27.44 -14.99 5.93
CA ASP A 45 26.42 -15.53 5.04
C ASP A 45 25.07 -15.01 5.56
N CYS A 46 24.58 -13.91 4.99
CA CYS A 46 23.20 -13.47 5.22
C CYS A 46 22.27 -14.51 4.57
N SER A 47 21.79 -15.46 5.37
CA SER A 47 20.74 -16.38 4.95
C SER A 47 19.43 -15.61 4.78
N TYR A 48 19.13 -15.21 3.55
CA TYR A 48 17.76 -14.87 3.18
C TYR A 48 16.89 -16.09 3.46
N TYR A 49 15.75 -15.91 4.14
CA TYR A 49 14.69 -16.89 3.98
C TYR A 49 14.17 -16.73 2.54
N GLN A 50 14.43 -17.73 1.70
CA GLN A 50 13.82 -17.84 0.37
C GLN A 50 12.33 -18.23 0.45
N ASP A 51 11.77 -18.23 1.65
CA ASP A 51 10.38 -18.60 1.91
C ASP A 51 9.46 -17.40 1.69
N SER A 52 8.47 -17.59 0.81
CA SER A 52 7.34 -16.67 0.70
C SER A 52 6.28 -17.05 1.72
N VAL A 53 5.90 -16.12 2.60
CA VAL A 53 4.70 -16.29 3.42
C VAL A 53 3.51 -15.79 2.61
N THR A 54 2.51 -16.65 2.47
CA THR A 54 1.21 -16.28 1.94
C THR A 54 0.27 -16.11 3.11
N VAL A 55 -0.06 -14.86 3.46
CA VAL A 55 -1.10 -14.60 4.44
C VAL A 55 -2.42 -14.57 3.68
N SER A 56 -3.31 -15.50 4.01
CA SER A 56 -4.65 -15.56 3.42
C SER A 56 -5.63 -14.94 4.40
N ILE A 57 -5.95 -13.68 4.19
CA ILE A 57 -6.96 -12.97 4.98
C ILE A 57 -8.25 -12.94 4.15
N LYS A 58 -9.31 -13.57 4.66
CA LYS A 58 -10.68 -13.52 4.09
C LYS A 58 -10.79 -13.78 2.58
N GLY A 59 -10.00 -14.74 2.07
CA GLY A 59 -10.05 -15.15 0.65
C GLY A 59 -9.18 -14.32 -0.29
N GLN A 60 -8.51 -13.27 0.21
CA GLN A 60 -7.48 -12.55 -0.53
C GLN A 60 -6.10 -13.07 -0.11
N GLN A 61 -5.34 -13.58 -1.09
CA GLN A 61 -3.97 -14.03 -0.86
C GLN A 61 -3.02 -12.86 -0.98
N MET A 62 -2.37 -12.50 0.14
CA MET A 62 -1.24 -11.58 0.13
C MET A 62 0.04 -12.43 0.13
N LYS A 63 0.77 -12.40 -0.99
CA LYS A 63 2.03 -13.12 -1.14
C LYS A 63 3.19 -12.17 -0.90
N PHE A 64 3.85 -12.31 0.23
CA PHE A 64 5.02 -11.53 0.58
C PHE A 64 6.25 -12.19 -0.06
N VAL A 65 6.74 -11.61 -1.16
CA VAL A 65 7.92 -12.08 -1.88
C VAL A 65 9.09 -11.20 -1.47
N LYS A 66 9.88 -11.69 -0.50
CA LYS A 66 11.02 -11.05 0.19
C LYS A 66 10.62 -10.45 1.53
N ILE A 67 10.62 -11.31 2.54
CA ILE A 67 10.52 -10.89 3.93
C ILE A 67 11.89 -10.32 4.30
N LEU A 68 12.02 -8.99 4.26
CA LEU A 68 13.03 -8.34 5.09
C LEU A 68 12.75 -8.79 6.53
N ALA A 69 13.80 -9.25 7.21
CA ALA A 69 13.65 -9.74 8.57
C ALA A 69 12.91 -8.67 9.41
N ILE A 70 11.74 -9.03 9.96
CA ILE A 70 10.75 -8.22 10.72
C ILE A 70 9.47 -7.92 9.90
N PHE A 71 8.50 -8.86 9.93
CA PHE A 71 7.12 -8.60 9.49
C PHE A 71 6.23 -8.69 10.72
N THR A 72 5.40 -7.66 10.97
CA THR A 72 4.46 -7.70 12.09
C THR A 72 3.01 -7.48 11.63
N ALA A 73 2.12 -8.35 12.09
CA ALA A 73 0.73 -8.40 11.67
C ALA A 73 -0.19 -8.74 12.84
N ILE A 74 -1.33 -8.06 12.89
CA ILE A 74 -2.39 -8.29 13.86
C ILE A 74 -3.69 -8.55 13.08
N ASP A 75 -4.24 -9.76 13.23
CA ASP A 75 -5.55 -10.12 12.71
C ASP A 75 -6.48 -10.55 13.85
N PHE A 76 -7.37 -9.63 14.24
CA PHE A 76 -8.40 -9.82 15.27
C PHE A 76 -9.80 -9.89 14.63
N SER A 77 -9.88 -10.09 13.32
CA SER A 77 -11.12 -9.98 12.57
C SER A 77 -12.11 -11.10 12.88
N SER A 78 -13.40 -10.87 12.58
CA SER A 78 -14.47 -11.87 12.76
C SER A 78 -14.55 -12.39 14.20
N ASN A 79 -14.74 -11.45 15.14
CA ASN A 79 -14.96 -11.69 16.56
C ASN A 79 -16.12 -10.77 17.05
N HIS A 80 -16.31 -10.65 18.36
CA HIS A 80 -17.29 -9.77 19.01
C HIS A 80 -16.62 -8.68 19.86
N PHE A 81 -15.43 -8.20 19.45
CA PHE A 81 -14.77 -7.12 20.17
C PHE A 81 -15.57 -5.82 20.07
N GLU A 82 -15.57 -5.04 21.15
CA GLU A 82 -16.35 -3.81 21.26
C GLU A 82 -15.53 -2.65 21.84
N GLY A 83 -16.10 -1.45 21.82
CA GLY A 83 -15.43 -0.23 22.31
C GLY A 83 -14.45 0.36 21.29
N PRO A 84 -13.69 1.40 21.69
CA PRO A 84 -12.80 2.12 20.78
C PRO A 84 -11.52 1.35 20.46
N ILE A 85 -10.89 1.71 19.34
CA ILE A 85 -9.52 1.29 19.01
C ILE A 85 -8.59 1.81 20.12
N PRO A 86 -7.86 0.94 20.84
CA PRO A 86 -6.96 1.37 21.90
C PRO A 86 -5.82 2.24 21.37
N GLN A 87 -5.55 3.35 22.06
CA GLN A 87 -4.58 4.34 21.59
C GLN A 87 -3.15 3.77 21.51
N VAL A 88 -2.81 2.84 22.41
CA VAL A 88 -1.52 2.12 22.42
C VAL A 88 -1.22 1.40 21.11
N LEU A 89 -2.23 0.96 20.35
CA LEU A 89 -2.01 0.35 19.03
C LEU A 89 -1.44 1.34 18.02
N MET A 90 -1.63 2.64 18.23
CA MET A 90 -1.09 3.70 17.38
C MET A 90 0.40 3.96 17.64
N GLU A 91 0.99 3.26 18.62
CA GLU A 91 2.41 3.29 18.93
C GLU A 91 3.18 2.14 18.26
N PHE A 92 2.49 1.22 17.58
CA PHE A 92 3.10 0.04 16.97
C PHE A 92 3.79 0.38 15.64
N LYS A 93 4.90 1.10 15.68
CA LYS A 93 5.56 1.64 14.48
C LYS A 93 6.03 0.59 13.47
N ALA A 94 6.30 -0.63 13.92
CA ALA A 94 6.71 -1.74 13.06
C ALA A 94 5.52 -2.51 12.42
N ILE A 95 4.26 -2.10 12.67
CA ILE A 95 3.07 -2.80 12.17
C ILE A 95 2.90 -2.64 10.66
N HIS A 96 2.73 -3.77 9.98
CA HIS A 96 2.51 -3.82 8.53
C HIS A 96 1.05 -4.13 8.18
N VAL A 97 0.41 -5.01 8.97
CA VAL A 97 -0.98 -5.42 8.75
C VAL A 97 -1.79 -5.26 10.02
N LEU A 98 -2.91 -4.53 9.90
CA LEU A 98 -3.87 -4.35 10.97
C LEU A 98 -5.27 -4.69 10.47
N ASN A 99 -5.83 -5.79 10.97
CA ASN A 99 -7.16 -6.25 10.58
C ASN A 99 -8.07 -6.41 11.82
N PHE A 100 -9.09 -5.55 11.89
CA PHE A 100 -10.10 -5.54 12.94
C PHE A 100 -11.52 -5.72 12.40
N SER A 101 -11.66 -6.06 11.12
CA SER A 101 -12.94 -6.09 10.43
C SER A 101 -13.88 -7.18 10.96
N ASN A 102 -15.19 -7.02 10.76
CA ASN A 102 -16.23 -7.90 11.32
C ASN A 102 -16.16 -7.98 12.86
N ASN A 103 -16.29 -6.85 13.54
CA ASN A 103 -16.40 -6.76 15.00
C ASN A 103 -17.47 -5.71 15.37
N GLY A 104 -17.59 -5.38 16.66
CA GLY A 104 -18.41 -4.28 17.19
C GLY A 104 -17.58 -3.07 17.61
N ILE A 105 -16.42 -2.83 17.00
CA ILE A 105 -15.53 -1.71 17.38
C ILE A 105 -16.24 -0.39 17.06
N SER A 106 -16.18 0.56 17.99
CA SER A 106 -16.91 1.82 17.96
C SER A 106 -15.98 3.01 18.19
N GLY A 107 -16.53 4.23 18.27
CA GLY A 107 -15.71 5.44 18.40
C GLY A 107 -15.06 5.87 17.09
N GLU A 108 -14.15 6.84 17.17
CA GLU A 108 -13.49 7.43 16.00
C GLU A 108 -12.21 6.69 15.64
N ILE A 109 -11.79 6.78 14.37
CA ILE A 109 -10.45 6.36 13.94
C ILE A 109 -9.46 7.40 14.51
N PRO A 110 -8.52 7.02 15.39
CA PRO A 110 -7.60 7.98 15.99
C PRO A 110 -6.75 8.69 14.93
N SER A 111 -6.62 10.02 15.02
CA SER A 111 -5.76 10.78 14.11
C SER A 111 -4.28 10.37 14.20
N THR A 112 -3.88 9.78 15.32
CA THR A 112 -2.54 9.19 15.54
C THR A 112 -2.28 7.93 14.72
N ILE A 113 -3.27 7.40 13.98
CA ILE A 113 -3.06 6.33 13.00
C ILE A 113 -1.94 6.66 12.00
N GLY A 114 -1.71 7.95 11.72
CA GLY A 114 -0.62 8.43 10.89
C GLY A 114 0.79 8.12 11.43
N ASN A 115 0.93 7.66 12.67
CA ASN A 115 2.21 7.23 13.24
C ASN A 115 2.67 5.86 12.74
N LEU A 116 1.76 5.04 12.21
CA LEU A 116 2.03 3.68 11.77
C LEU A 116 2.72 3.66 10.39
N LYS A 117 3.93 4.21 10.32
CA LYS A 117 4.58 4.54 9.05
C LYS A 117 4.84 3.34 8.14
N GLN A 118 4.96 2.13 8.69
CA GLN A 118 5.14 0.88 7.94
C GLN A 118 3.84 0.17 7.58
N LEU A 119 2.66 0.75 7.88
CA LEU A 119 1.39 0.10 7.64
C LEU A 119 1.11 -0.04 6.14
N GLU A 120 0.96 -1.27 5.68
CA GLU A 120 0.69 -1.63 4.29
C GLU A 120 -0.77 -2.01 4.06
N SER A 121 -1.43 -2.59 5.06
CA SER A 121 -2.80 -3.10 4.97
C SER A 121 -3.61 -2.74 6.22
N LEU A 122 -4.72 -2.04 6.00
CA LEU A 122 -5.67 -1.65 7.04
C LEU A 122 -7.09 -2.09 6.67
N ASP A 123 -7.66 -2.99 7.46
CA ASP A 123 -9.07 -3.38 7.35
C ASP A 123 -9.83 -3.12 8.65
N LEU A 124 -10.70 -2.11 8.61
CA LEU A 124 -11.62 -1.74 9.68
C LEU A 124 -13.08 -1.94 9.28
N SER A 125 -13.34 -2.65 8.18
CA SER A 125 -14.68 -2.81 7.63
C SER A 125 -15.64 -3.58 8.54
N ASN A 126 -16.94 -3.35 8.37
CA ASN A 126 -18.00 -4.02 9.12
C ASN A 126 -17.80 -3.90 10.64
N ASN A 127 -17.84 -2.66 11.12
CA ASN A 127 -17.73 -2.25 12.50
C ASN A 127 -18.75 -1.12 12.80
N SER A 128 -18.67 -0.51 13.97
CA SER A 128 -19.51 0.61 14.41
C SER A 128 -18.72 1.93 14.54
N LEU A 129 -17.67 2.13 13.74
CA LEU A 129 -16.85 3.34 13.77
C LEU A 129 -17.65 4.57 13.32
N VAL A 130 -17.40 5.70 13.97
CA VAL A 130 -18.07 7.00 13.74
C VAL A 130 -17.04 8.09 13.46
N GLY A 131 -17.52 9.31 13.18
CA GLY A 131 -16.65 10.47 12.95
C GLY A 131 -16.12 10.55 11.52
N VAL A 132 -15.14 11.43 11.32
CA VAL A 132 -14.53 11.68 10.00
C VAL A 132 -13.33 10.77 9.75
N ILE A 133 -13.03 10.49 8.47
CA ILE A 133 -11.77 9.84 8.11
C ILE A 133 -10.63 10.83 8.40
N PRO A 134 -9.68 10.52 9.31
CA PRO A 134 -8.61 11.45 9.63
C PRO A 134 -7.68 11.65 8.44
N VAL A 135 -7.34 12.91 8.14
CA VAL A 135 -6.41 13.25 7.04
C VAL A 135 -5.04 12.61 7.24
N GLN A 136 -4.65 12.30 8.48
CA GLN A 136 -3.40 11.63 8.83
C GLN A 136 -3.30 10.22 8.23
N LEU A 137 -4.41 9.57 7.88
CA LEU A 137 -4.41 8.31 7.15
C LEU A 137 -3.71 8.45 5.76
N ALA A 138 -3.76 9.64 5.17
CA ALA A 138 -3.04 9.95 3.94
C ALA A 138 -1.51 10.03 4.12
N SER A 139 -1.01 10.08 5.35
CA SER A 139 0.43 10.16 5.66
C SER A 139 1.14 8.80 5.72
N LEU A 140 0.42 7.72 5.41
CA LEU A 140 0.88 6.33 5.46
C LEU A 140 1.42 5.89 4.10
N SER A 141 2.65 6.27 3.76
CA SER A 141 3.19 6.14 2.40
C SER A 141 3.24 4.72 1.81
N PHE A 142 3.18 3.67 2.65
CA PHE A 142 3.19 2.27 2.21
C PHE A 142 1.80 1.62 2.16
N LEU A 143 0.74 2.35 2.53
CA LEU A 143 -0.61 1.81 2.58
C LEU A 143 -1.10 1.43 1.18
N SER A 144 -1.24 0.13 0.94
CA SER A 144 -1.60 -0.46 -0.35
C SER A 144 -2.98 -1.11 -0.34
N TYR A 145 -3.49 -1.43 0.86
CA TYR A 145 -4.84 -1.93 1.06
C TYR A 145 -5.55 -1.12 2.15
N LEU A 146 -6.76 -0.65 1.84
CA LEU A 146 -7.63 0.04 2.78
C LEU A 146 -9.06 -0.45 2.61
N ASN A 147 -9.71 -0.80 3.71
CA ASN A 147 -11.15 -1.05 3.73
C ASN A 147 -11.78 -0.46 5.00
N LEU A 148 -12.67 0.52 4.81
CA LEU A 148 -13.43 1.23 5.85
C LEU A 148 -14.94 1.02 5.65
N SER A 149 -15.34 0.11 4.76
CA SER A 149 -16.74 -0.10 4.39
C SER A 149 -17.60 -0.58 5.56
N PHE A 150 -18.91 -0.39 5.46
CA PHE A 150 -19.89 -0.84 6.45
C PHE A 150 -19.56 -0.36 7.87
N ASN A 151 -19.40 0.96 8.02
CA ASN A 151 -19.29 1.66 9.29
C ASN A 151 -20.32 2.82 9.34
N HIS A 152 -20.23 3.69 10.35
CA HIS A 152 -21.04 4.89 10.51
C HIS A 152 -20.21 6.16 10.30
N LEU A 153 -19.19 6.11 9.44
CA LEU A 153 -18.32 7.26 9.16
C LEU A 153 -19.10 8.35 8.43
N VAL A 154 -18.69 9.60 8.66
CA VAL A 154 -19.33 10.81 8.14
C VAL A 154 -18.31 11.79 7.55
N GLY A 155 -18.78 12.73 6.73
CA GLY A 155 -17.94 13.79 6.20
C GLY A 155 -17.32 13.50 4.84
N LYS A 156 -16.48 14.44 4.39
CA LYS A 156 -15.84 14.34 3.07
C LYS A 156 -14.66 13.38 3.10
N ILE A 157 -14.58 12.45 2.15
CA ILE A 157 -13.37 11.62 1.96
C ILE A 157 -12.19 12.55 1.57
N PRO A 158 -11.04 12.50 2.27
CA PRO A 158 -9.91 13.40 1.99
C PRO A 158 -9.45 13.33 0.52
N THR A 159 -9.53 14.45 -0.17
CA THR A 159 -9.18 14.58 -1.61
C THR A 159 -7.75 15.08 -1.80
N GLY A 160 -7.12 14.78 -2.93
CA GLY A 160 -5.72 15.14 -3.20
C GLY A 160 -4.72 14.30 -2.41
N THR A 161 -5.15 13.12 -1.96
CA THR A 161 -4.35 12.20 -1.14
C THR A 161 -4.34 10.81 -1.76
N GLN A 162 -3.45 9.93 -1.30
CA GLN A 162 -3.46 8.52 -1.70
C GLN A 162 -4.79 7.82 -1.43
N LEU A 163 -5.65 8.34 -0.54
CA LEU A 163 -6.94 7.70 -0.25
C LEU A 163 -7.87 7.64 -1.48
N GLN A 164 -7.62 8.48 -2.49
CA GLN A 164 -8.36 8.46 -3.75
C GLN A 164 -7.93 7.36 -4.71
N SER A 165 -6.83 6.66 -4.46
CA SER A 165 -6.42 5.51 -5.28
C SER A 165 -7.18 4.23 -4.93
N PHE A 166 -7.80 4.17 -3.74
CA PHE A 166 -8.58 3.01 -3.30
C PHE A 166 -9.95 2.96 -3.99
N GLN A 167 -10.48 1.74 -4.10
CA GLN A 167 -11.77 1.50 -4.76
C GLN A 167 -12.93 2.12 -3.96
N ALA A 168 -14.00 2.50 -4.65
CA ALA A 168 -15.22 3.01 -4.02
C ALA A 168 -15.81 2.03 -2.99
N SER A 169 -15.66 0.74 -3.22
CA SER A 169 -16.06 -0.35 -2.31
C SER A 169 -15.40 -0.24 -0.93
N SER A 170 -14.17 0.28 -0.84
CA SER A 170 -13.48 0.52 0.43
C SER A 170 -14.18 1.53 1.34
N PHE A 171 -15.13 2.31 0.83
CA PHE A 171 -15.86 3.34 1.58
C PHE A 171 -17.38 3.10 1.63
N GLU A 172 -17.87 2.04 0.97
CA GLU A 172 -19.30 1.72 0.86
C GLU A 172 -19.95 1.49 2.24
N GLY A 173 -21.28 1.62 2.33
CA GLY A 173 -22.02 1.32 3.55
C GLY A 173 -21.96 2.39 4.64
N ASN A 174 -21.13 3.43 4.47
CA ASN A 174 -21.07 4.59 5.34
C ASN A 174 -22.03 5.69 4.86
N LYS A 175 -23.23 5.79 5.45
CA LYS A 175 -24.30 6.68 4.99
C LYS A 175 -23.94 8.18 4.99
N GLY A 176 -23.02 8.61 5.85
CA GLY A 176 -22.63 10.01 5.98
C GLY A 176 -21.38 10.40 5.21
N LEU A 177 -20.69 9.46 4.57
CA LEU A 177 -19.52 9.76 3.73
C LEU A 177 -19.96 10.32 2.38
N TYR A 178 -19.22 11.31 1.88
CA TYR A 178 -19.42 11.87 0.56
C TYR A 178 -18.08 12.31 -0.07
N GLY A 179 -18.06 12.49 -1.39
CA GLY A 179 -16.87 12.90 -2.14
C GLY A 179 -16.76 12.20 -3.50
N PRO A 180 -15.76 12.56 -4.32
CA PRO A 180 -15.65 12.14 -5.72
C PRO A 180 -15.42 10.62 -5.93
N LEU A 181 -15.28 9.84 -4.86
CA LEU A 181 -15.11 8.39 -4.88
C LEU A 181 -16.41 7.62 -4.66
N LEU A 182 -17.51 8.30 -4.34
CA LEU A 182 -18.82 7.69 -4.13
C LEU A 182 -19.72 8.06 -5.32
N PRO A 183 -20.40 7.10 -5.96
CA PRO A 183 -21.35 7.42 -7.00
C PRO A 183 -22.41 8.34 -6.41
N GLU A 184 -22.41 9.59 -6.89
CA GLU A 184 -23.48 10.54 -6.69
C GLU A 184 -24.78 9.82 -7.07
N LYS A 185 -25.70 9.66 -6.11
CA LYS A 185 -27.03 9.12 -6.41
C LYS A 185 -27.74 10.12 -7.33
N LEU A 186 -27.53 9.96 -8.64
CA LEU A 186 -28.25 10.68 -9.68
C LEU A 186 -29.69 10.17 -9.68
N ASN A 187 -30.52 10.83 -8.90
CA ASN A 187 -31.97 10.74 -9.00
C ASN A 187 -32.43 11.50 -10.25
N GLY A 188 -33.00 10.76 -11.21
CA GLY A 188 -34.19 11.19 -11.95
C GLY A 188 -34.00 12.10 -13.17
N ASN A 189 -34.16 11.46 -14.34
CA ASN A 189 -34.92 11.92 -15.51
C ASN A 189 -34.52 13.22 -16.23
N ARG A 190 -33.93 13.04 -17.43
CA ARG A 190 -34.50 13.54 -18.70
C ARG A 190 -33.84 12.88 -19.92
N GLN A 191 -34.62 12.11 -20.66
CA GLN A 191 -34.47 11.93 -22.12
C GLN A 191 -34.81 13.28 -22.76
N ASP A 192 -34.09 13.67 -23.81
CA ASP A 192 -34.57 14.50 -24.93
C ASP A 192 -33.55 14.43 -26.08
N GLU A 193 -34.04 14.70 -27.29
CA GLU A 193 -33.71 14.06 -28.57
C GLU A 193 -32.52 14.61 -29.36
N LEU A 194 -32.04 13.78 -30.29
CA LEU A 194 -31.23 14.11 -31.47
C LEU A 194 -32.05 14.89 -32.52
N PRO A 195 -31.36 15.70 -33.36
CA PRO A 195 -31.75 15.80 -34.77
C PRO A 195 -30.63 15.41 -35.75
N LEU A 196 -31.09 14.91 -36.91
CA LEU A 196 -30.34 14.33 -38.04
C LEU A 196 -29.37 15.27 -38.77
N GLN A 197 -28.40 14.62 -39.43
CA GLN A 197 -27.38 15.10 -40.38
C GLN A 197 -27.93 15.90 -41.59
N PRO A 198 -27.02 16.57 -42.32
CA PRO A 198 -26.95 16.38 -43.76
C PRO A 198 -25.59 15.85 -44.24
N ALA A 199 -25.63 15.28 -45.44
CA ALA A 199 -24.64 14.38 -46.03
C ALA A 199 -23.30 15.00 -46.43
N CYS A 200 -22.28 14.13 -46.31
CA CYS A 200 -20.96 14.03 -46.93
C CYS A 200 -20.54 15.09 -47.98
N GLU A 201 -19.37 15.72 -47.76
CA GLU A 201 -18.36 15.84 -48.82
C GLU A 201 -16.95 16.14 -48.27
N ARG A 202 -15.97 15.49 -48.90
CA ARG A 202 -14.49 15.67 -48.83
C ARG A 202 -13.72 14.96 -47.72
N LEU A 203 -13.30 13.76 -48.11
CA LEU A 203 -12.09 13.07 -47.67
C LEU A 203 -10.89 14.03 -47.68
N ALA A 204 -10.54 14.57 -46.52
CA ALA A 204 -9.21 15.10 -46.25
C ALA A 204 -8.58 14.18 -45.19
N CYS A 205 -7.83 13.18 -45.63
CA CYS A 205 -6.89 12.47 -44.77
C CYS A 205 -5.79 13.47 -44.36
N SER A 206 -5.99 14.19 -43.26
CA SER A 206 -4.87 14.83 -42.57
C SER A 206 -4.09 13.73 -41.86
N ILE A 207 -3.10 13.16 -42.55
CA ILE A 207 -2.07 12.37 -41.89
C ILE A 207 -1.41 13.28 -40.86
N ASP A 208 -1.58 12.94 -39.59
CA ASP A 208 -1.02 13.70 -38.47
C ASP A 208 0.49 13.42 -38.41
N TRP A 209 1.27 14.21 -39.15
CA TRP A 209 2.73 14.06 -39.30
C TRP A 209 3.47 14.08 -37.96
N ASN A 210 2.85 14.64 -36.91
CA ASN A 210 3.39 14.61 -35.56
C ASN A 210 3.40 13.18 -34.99
N PHE A 211 2.33 12.41 -35.19
CA PHE A 211 2.23 11.04 -34.69
C PHE A 211 3.24 10.11 -35.37
N LEU A 212 3.36 10.23 -36.70
CA LEU A 212 4.33 9.46 -37.49
C LEU A 212 5.79 9.84 -37.14
N SER A 213 6.05 11.13 -36.82
CA SER A 213 7.38 11.60 -36.42
C SER A 213 7.81 11.10 -35.04
N VAL A 214 6.86 10.99 -34.10
CA VAL A 214 7.12 10.49 -32.75
C VAL A 214 7.42 8.99 -32.80
N GLU A 215 6.68 8.24 -33.60
CA GLU A 215 6.90 6.79 -33.79
C GLU A 215 8.24 6.50 -34.48
N LEU A 216 8.57 7.21 -35.56
CA LEU A 216 9.85 7.07 -36.23
C LEU A 216 11.00 7.54 -35.34
N GLY A 217 10.84 8.65 -34.60
CA GLY A 217 11.84 9.18 -33.68
C GLY A 217 12.17 8.23 -32.53
N PHE A 218 11.16 7.53 -31.99
CA PHE A 218 11.34 6.56 -30.90
C PHE A 218 12.05 5.29 -31.40
N VAL A 219 11.70 4.80 -32.59
CA VAL A 219 12.32 3.62 -33.20
C VAL A 219 13.77 3.90 -33.60
N PHE A 220 14.05 5.04 -34.25
CA PHE A 220 15.42 5.42 -34.59
C PHE A 220 16.24 5.74 -33.33
N GLY A 221 15.66 6.42 -32.34
CA GLY A 221 16.31 6.77 -31.09
C GLY A 221 16.71 5.56 -30.25
N LEU A 222 15.79 4.63 -30.01
CA LEU A 222 16.09 3.38 -29.30
C LEU A 222 16.96 2.45 -30.13
N GLY A 223 16.79 2.41 -31.46
CA GLY A 223 17.62 1.61 -32.36
C GLY A 223 19.10 2.03 -32.32
N ILE A 224 19.40 3.34 -32.30
CA ILE A 224 20.77 3.84 -32.19
C ILE A 224 21.42 3.45 -30.85
N ILE A 225 20.66 3.32 -29.77
CA ILE A 225 21.18 2.93 -28.45
C ILE A 225 21.31 1.41 -28.35
N ILE A 226 20.31 0.66 -28.80
CA ILE A 226 20.22 -0.79 -28.61
C ILE A 226 21.08 -1.55 -29.62
N CYS A 227 21.19 -1.10 -30.88
CA CYS A 227 21.95 -1.81 -31.92
C CYS A 227 23.46 -1.93 -31.61
N PRO A 228 24.18 -0.89 -31.15
CA PRO A 228 25.58 -1.03 -30.75
C PRO A 228 25.76 -1.94 -29.52
N LEU A 229 24.79 -1.96 -28.60
CA LEU A 229 24.79 -2.84 -27.43
C LEU A 229 24.56 -4.32 -27.79
N LEU A 230 23.74 -4.58 -28.82
CA LEU A 230 23.47 -5.93 -29.31
C LEU A 230 24.57 -6.45 -30.25
N PHE A 231 25.14 -5.63 -31.13
CA PHE A 231 26.08 -6.13 -32.14
C PHE A 231 27.56 -6.07 -31.74
N TRP A 232 27.97 -5.17 -30.82
CA TRP A 232 29.38 -5.05 -30.44
C TRP A 232 29.67 -5.49 -29.00
N LYS A 233 30.35 -6.65 -28.89
CA LYS A 233 30.76 -7.26 -27.62
C LYS A 233 31.53 -6.30 -26.70
N LYS A 234 32.37 -5.42 -27.24
CA LYS A 234 33.10 -4.40 -26.47
C LYS A 234 32.17 -3.35 -25.84
N TRP A 235 31.20 -2.85 -26.60
CA TRP A 235 30.25 -1.84 -26.14
C TRP A 235 29.26 -2.41 -25.13
N ARG A 236 28.77 -3.63 -25.36
CA ARG A 236 27.95 -4.38 -24.39
C ARG A 236 28.65 -4.52 -23.04
N VAL A 237 29.91 -4.97 -23.04
CA VAL A 237 30.69 -5.14 -21.81
C VAL A 237 30.99 -3.79 -21.14
N SER A 238 31.26 -2.74 -21.91
CA SER A 238 31.49 -1.39 -21.36
C SER A 238 30.21 -0.79 -20.74
N TYR A 239 29.06 -1.03 -21.37
CA TYR A 239 27.76 -0.63 -20.84
C TYR A 239 27.42 -1.38 -19.55
N TRP A 240 27.60 -2.70 -19.50
CA TRP A 240 27.42 -3.46 -18.26
C TRP A 240 28.40 -3.02 -17.17
N LYS A 241 29.64 -2.64 -17.51
CA LYS A 241 30.58 -2.04 -16.55
C LYS A 241 30.13 -0.66 -16.06
N LEU A 242 29.52 0.15 -16.91
CA LEU A 242 28.97 1.47 -16.54
C LEU A 242 27.71 1.30 -15.68
N ALA A 243 26.82 0.40 -16.07
CA ALA A 243 25.63 0.02 -15.31
C ALA A 243 26.04 -0.55 -13.95
N ASP A 244 27.00 -1.47 -13.88
CA ASP A 244 27.58 -1.96 -12.63
C ASP A 244 28.23 -0.83 -11.83
N LYS A 245 28.90 0.13 -12.46
CA LYS A 245 29.51 1.26 -11.75
C LYS A 245 28.45 2.24 -11.20
N ILE A 246 27.33 2.41 -11.90
CA ILE A 246 26.19 3.22 -11.47
C ILE A 246 25.42 2.47 -10.39
N LEU A 247 25.12 1.19 -10.59
CA LEU A 247 24.56 0.29 -9.57
C LEU A 247 25.46 0.33 -8.35
N CYS A 248 26.76 0.06 -8.46
CA CYS A 248 27.70 0.12 -7.34
C CYS A 248 27.74 1.51 -6.69
N ARG A 249 27.55 2.62 -7.41
CA ARG A 249 27.45 3.95 -6.79
C ARG A 249 26.13 4.18 -6.07
N ILE A 250 25.01 3.69 -6.61
CA ILE A 250 23.69 3.73 -5.98
C ILE A 250 23.70 2.81 -4.75
N PHE A 251 24.16 1.57 -4.92
CA PHE A 251 24.35 0.56 -3.89
C PHE A 251 25.41 0.93 -2.86
N GLN A 252 26.48 1.68 -3.16
CA GLN A 252 27.40 2.22 -2.15
C GLN A 252 26.81 3.43 -1.40
N ARG A 253 25.85 4.13 -1.99
CA ARG A 253 25.10 5.19 -1.30
C ARG A 253 23.98 4.62 -0.42
N MET A 254 23.57 3.38 -0.69
CA MET A 254 22.85 2.52 0.25
C MET A 254 23.89 1.97 1.23
N TYR A 255 24.60 0.89 0.90
CA TYR A 255 25.91 0.29 1.28
C TYR A 255 26.98 0.93 2.23
N PHE A 256 26.69 2.06 2.87
CA PHE A 256 27.45 2.74 3.92
C PHE A 256 26.49 3.09 5.09
N GLU A 257 25.47 2.31 5.52
CA GLU A 257 25.00 0.93 5.25
C GLU A 257 26.14 -0.09 4.97
N TYR A 258 27.25 -0.05 5.71
CA TYR A 258 28.21 -1.15 5.95
C TYR A 258 28.91 -1.97 4.82
N ALA A 259 30.07 -1.45 4.43
CA ALA A 259 31.44 -1.99 4.63
C ALA A 259 31.60 -3.37 5.31
N THR A 260 32.03 -4.38 4.53
CA THR A 260 33.40 -5.00 4.43
C THR A 260 33.96 -5.63 5.71
N ASP A 261 33.97 -6.96 5.77
CA ASP A 261 35.14 -7.84 5.50
C ASP A 261 36.19 -7.86 6.61
N ARG A 262 36.28 -9.01 7.28
CA ARG A 262 37.42 -9.92 7.11
C ARG A 262 36.93 -11.37 7.13
#